data_AF-A0A3D3NQX2-F1
#
_entry.id   AF-A0A3D3NQX2-F1
#
_cell.length_a   1.000
_cell.length_b   1.000
_cell.length_c   1.000
_cell.angle_alpha   90.00
_cell.angle_beta   90.00
_cell.angle_gamma   90.00
#
_symmetry.space_group_name_H-M   'P 1'
#
loop_
_entity.id
_entity.type
_entity.pdbx_description
1 polymer ?
#
loop_
_entity_poly.entity_id
_entity_poly.type
_entity_poly.pdbx_seq_one_letter_code
_entity_poly.pdbx_strand_id
1 'polypeptide(L)'
;MFSTDTLGLFCLLGKGDGETQLRQLIAANPDASQLKRRFVWPGGGTLDYDLHAEKDRWVIVSEDDKPVNRDHGAWPLMAGEVPGFNGGSDQTLEN
;
A
#
# COMPACT_ATOMS: atom_id res chain seq x y z
N MET A 1 -14.98 10.31 19.35
CA MET A 1 -14.30 9.78 18.14
C MET A 1 -13.12 10.70 17.88
N PHE A 2 -11.89 10.24 18.13
CA PHE A 2 -10.67 11.03 17.92
C PHE A 2 -10.08 10.66 16.55
N SER A 3 -10.61 11.26 15.50
CA SER A 3 -10.00 11.23 14.17
C SER A 3 -9.63 12.67 13.84
N THR A 4 -8.41 12.89 13.37
CA THR A 4 -7.94 14.19 12.90
C THR A 4 -7.70 14.04 11.40
N ASP A 5 -8.06 15.03 10.59
CA ASP A 5 -7.79 15.03 9.14
C ASP A 5 -6.32 15.33 8.80
N THR A 6 -5.44 15.29 9.81
CA THR A 6 -4.01 15.49 9.65
C THR A 6 -3.40 14.22 9.06
N LEU A 7 -2.93 14.31 7.82
CA LEU A 7 -2.28 13.21 7.14
C LEU A 7 -0.81 13.09 7.58
N GLY A 8 -0.44 11.90 8.04
CA GLY A 8 0.96 11.49 8.18
C GLY A 8 1.29 10.40 7.17
N LEU A 9 2.35 10.59 6.38
CA LEU A 9 2.90 9.54 5.53
C LEU A 9 4.14 8.94 6.18
N PHE A 10 4.19 7.61 6.20
CA PHE A 10 5.38 6.86 6.57
C PHE A 10 5.77 5.98 5.38
N CYS A 11 7.02 6.10 4.95
CA CYS A 11 7.55 5.39 3.79
C CYS A 11 8.77 4.58 4.21
N LEU A 12 8.74 3.28 3.94
CA LEU A 12 9.89 2.39 4.14
C LEU A 12 10.69 2.33 2.84
N LEU A 13 11.90 2.87 2.89
CA LEU A 13 12.80 2.93 1.75
C LEU A 13 13.87 1.85 1.89
N GLY A 14 14.27 1.28 0.75
CA GLY A 14 15.35 0.30 0.70
C GLY A 14 16.71 0.91 1.05
N LYS A 15 17.75 0.08 0.97
CA LYS A 15 19.13 0.46 1.27
C LYS A 15 19.54 1.74 0.51
N GLY A 16 20.08 2.72 1.23
CA GLY A 16 20.54 3.99 0.65
C GLY A 16 20.83 5.03 1.73
N ASP A 17 21.25 6.22 1.29
CA ASP A 17 21.37 7.38 2.16
C ASP A 17 19.99 8.00 2.41
N GLY A 18 19.57 8.03 3.67
CA GLY A 18 18.22 8.45 4.05
C GLY A 18 17.94 9.93 3.78
N GLU A 19 18.95 10.81 3.89
CA GLU A 19 18.77 12.23 3.62
C GLU A 19 18.53 12.49 2.13
N THR A 20 19.32 11.85 1.27
CA THR A 20 19.14 11.91 -0.18
C THR A 20 17.77 11.38 -0.59
N GLN A 21 17.37 10.24 -0.05
CA GLN A 21 16.06 9.64 -0.33
C GLN A 21 14.90 10.56 0.12
N LEU A 22 15.00 11.16 1.31
CA LEU A 22 14.00 12.11 1.80
C LEU A 22 13.92 13.36 0.90
N ARG A 23 15.06 13.91 0.47
CA ARG A 23 15.10 15.05 -0.46
C ARG A 23 14.43 14.72 -1.78
N GLN A 24 14.66 13.52 -2.32
CA GLN A 24 14.02 13.05 -3.55
C GLN A 24 12.50 12.88 -3.38
N LEU A 25 12.05 12.37 -2.24
CA LEU A 25 10.62 12.24 -1.91
C LEU A 25 9.91 13.60 -1.84
N ILE A 26 10.53 14.56 -1.16
CA ILE A 26 10.01 15.93 -1.06
C ILE A 26 9.95 16.58 -2.45
N ALA A 27 11.00 16.40 -3.26
CA ALA A 27 11.04 16.94 -4.62
C ALA A 27 9.97 16.32 -5.54
N ALA A 28 9.66 15.04 -5.37
CA ALA A 28 8.60 14.35 -6.11
C ALA A 28 7.19 14.76 -5.68
N ASN A 29 7.03 15.25 -4.43
CA ASN A 29 5.73 15.59 -3.84
C ASN A 29 5.75 17.01 -3.24
N PRO A 30 5.92 18.06 -4.05
CA PRO A 30 6.05 19.43 -3.55
C PRO A 30 4.74 20.01 -3.01
N ASP A 31 3.59 19.50 -3.44
CA ASP A 31 2.27 19.94 -2.99
C ASP A 31 1.72 19.03 -1.89
N ALA A 32 1.74 19.54 -0.66
CA ALA A 32 1.19 18.83 0.50
C ALA A 32 -0.32 18.57 0.40
N SER A 33 -1.06 19.34 -0.39
CA SER A 33 -2.49 19.11 -0.61
C SER A 33 -2.72 17.90 -1.53
N GLN A 34 -1.84 17.71 -2.52
CA GLN A 34 -1.89 16.55 -3.41
C GLN A 34 -1.65 15.25 -2.66
N LEU A 35 -0.79 15.28 -1.63
CA LEU A 35 -0.54 14.13 -0.75
C LEU A 35 -1.80 13.62 -0.05
N LYS A 36 -2.92 14.35 -0.02
CA LYS A 36 -4.19 13.79 0.50
C LYS A 36 -4.84 12.75 -0.41
N ARG A 37 -4.39 12.63 -1.66
CA ARG A 37 -4.99 11.74 -2.66
C ARG A 37 -4.00 11.01 -3.55
N ARG A 38 -2.82 11.56 -3.76
CA ARG A 38 -1.81 11.03 -4.70
C ARG A 38 -0.43 11.18 -4.10
N PHE A 39 0.35 10.11 -4.23
CA PHE A 39 1.76 10.07 -3.89
C PHE A 39 2.57 9.71 -5.14
N VAL A 40 3.73 10.33 -5.29
CA VAL A 40 4.65 10.11 -6.41
C VAL A 40 5.94 9.52 -5.88
N TRP A 41 6.33 8.36 -6.40
CA TRP A 41 7.60 7.73 -6.11
C TRP A 41 8.76 8.51 -6.75
N PRO A 42 9.91 8.59 -6.09
CA PRO A 42 11.14 9.03 -6.74
C PRO A 42 11.43 8.12 -7.94
N GLY A 43 11.34 8.66 -9.16
CA GLY A 43 11.47 7.89 -10.41
C GLY A 43 10.20 7.85 -11.26
N GLY A 44 9.07 8.38 -10.77
CA GLY A 44 7.91 8.72 -11.61
C GLY A 44 6.69 7.82 -11.48
N GLY A 45 6.74 6.74 -10.70
CA GLY A 45 5.56 5.93 -10.40
C GLY A 45 4.57 6.70 -9.51
N THR A 46 3.27 6.41 -9.63
CA THR A 46 2.23 7.11 -8.87
C THR A 46 1.32 6.15 -8.13
N LEU A 47 0.82 6.60 -6.98
CA LEU A 47 -0.15 5.88 -6.18
C LEU A 47 -1.29 6.83 -5.83
N ASP A 48 -2.49 6.52 -6.29
CA ASP A 48 -3.71 7.23 -5.89
C ASP A 48 -4.44 6.47 -4.81
N TYR A 49 -5.01 7.21 -3.86
CA TYR A 49 -5.74 6.65 -2.74
C TYR A 49 -6.89 7.55 -2.28
N ASP A 50 -7.82 6.91 -1.59
CA ASP A 50 -9.02 7.50 -1.02
C ASP A 50 -9.01 7.29 0.49
N LEU A 51 -8.66 8.36 1.23
CA LEU A 51 -8.60 8.35 2.71
C LEU A 51 -9.98 8.24 3.36
N HIS A 52 -11.06 8.40 2.58
CA HIS A 52 -12.44 8.31 3.04
C HIS A 52 -13.14 7.08 2.45
N ALA A 53 -12.38 6.07 2.03
CA ALA A 53 -12.92 4.82 1.53
C ALA A 53 -13.93 4.24 2.55
N GLU A 54 -15.07 3.79 2.02
CA GLU A 54 -16.08 3.10 2.82
C GLU A 54 -15.46 1.89 3.52
N LYS A 55 -16.06 1.49 4.65
CA LYS A 55 -15.66 0.28 5.35
C LYS A 55 -15.66 -0.91 4.38
N ASP A 56 -14.70 -1.81 4.54
CA ASP A 56 -14.57 -3.02 3.73
C ASP A 56 -14.22 -2.71 2.25
N ARG A 57 -13.57 -1.58 2.00
CA ARG A 57 -13.05 -1.18 0.69
C ARG A 57 -11.57 -0.79 0.78
N TRP A 58 -10.78 -1.26 -0.17
CA TRP A 58 -9.36 -0.92 -0.24
C TRP A 58 -9.15 0.57 -0.57
N VAL A 59 -8.15 1.16 0.09
CA VAL A 59 -7.86 2.60 -0.01
C VAL A 59 -7.12 2.98 -1.28
N ILE A 60 -6.31 2.09 -1.85
CA ILE A 60 -5.61 2.35 -3.12
C ILE A 60 -6.63 2.32 -4.25
N VAL A 61 -6.62 3.36 -5.07
CA VAL A 61 -7.52 3.55 -6.21
C VAL A 61 -6.84 3.15 -7.51
N SER A 62 -5.60 3.58 -7.71
CA SER A 62 -4.79 3.26 -8.88
C SER A 62 -3.30 3.27 -8.58
N GLU A 63 -2.58 2.48 -9.35
CA GLU A 63 -1.12 2.45 -9.42
C GLU A 63 -0.71 2.79 -10.85
N ASP A 64 0.16 3.79 -11.02
CA ASP A 64 0.58 4.28 -12.35
C ASP A 64 -0.61 4.57 -13.28
N ASP A 65 -1.61 5.28 -12.74
CA ASP A 65 -2.89 5.61 -13.39
C ASP A 65 -3.73 4.38 -13.83
N LYS A 66 -3.37 3.16 -13.41
CA LYS A 66 -4.15 1.94 -13.66
C LYS A 66 -5.02 1.62 -12.45
N PRO A 67 -6.36 1.55 -12.61
CA PRO A 67 -7.26 1.20 -11.51
C PRO A 67 -6.97 -0.19 -10.95
N VAL A 68 -7.01 -0.32 -9.62
CA VAL A 68 -6.92 -1.62 -8.94
C VAL A 68 -8.29 -2.09 -8.48
N ASN A 69 -8.46 -3.40 -8.26
CA ASN A 69 -9.67 -3.91 -7.64
C ASN A 69 -9.72 -3.49 -6.17
N ARG A 70 -10.71 -2.69 -5.80
CA ARG A 70 -10.89 -2.17 -4.45
C ARG A 70 -11.72 -3.07 -3.54
N ASP A 71 -12.30 -4.15 -4.08
CA ASP A 71 -13.02 -5.14 -3.29
C ASP A 71 -12.02 -5.99 -2.51
N HIS A 72 -11.95 -5.77 -1.19
CA HIS A 72 -11.04 -6.51 -0.31
C HIS A 72 -11.35 -8.01 -0.29
N GLY A 73 -12.60 -8.42 -0.52
CA GLY A 73 -13.02 -9.82 -0.51
C GLY A 73 -12.54 -10.60 -1.72
N ALA A 74 -12.18 -9.90 -2.80
CA ALA A 74 -11.63 -10.48 -4.01
C ALA A 74 -10.10 -10.59 -3.98
N TRP A 75 -9.44 -10.08 -2.93
CA TRP A 75 -7.98 -10.16 -2.81
C TRP A 75 -7.58 -11.56 -2.37
N PRO A 76 -6.58 -12.17 -3.01
CA PRO A 76 -6.06 -13.46 -2.56
C PRO A 76 -5.53 -13.28 -1.13
N LEU A 77 -6.11 -14.02 -0.18
CA LEU A 77 -5.77 -13.93 1.25
C LEU A 77 -4.27 -14.09 1.51
N MET A 78 -3.63 -14.96 0.72
CA MET A 78 -2.19 -15.07 0.48
C MET A 78 -2.03 -15.83 -0.84
N ALA A 79 -1.19 -15.37 -1.76
CA ALA A 79 -0.70 -16.20 -2.86
C ALA A 79 0.83 -16.30 -2.76
N GLY A 80 1.33 -17.53 -2.61
CA GLY A 80 2.76 -17.84 -2.48
C GLY A 80 3.01 -19.04 -1.56
N GLU A 81 4.10 -19.77 -1.81
CA GLU A 81 4.65 -20.74 -0.84
C GLU A 81 5.31 -19.97 0.30
N VAL A 82 5.00 -20.32 1.56
CA VAL A 82 5.76 -19.82 2.71
C VAL A 82 7.12 -20.53 2.69
N PRO A 83 8.25 -19.82 2.50
CA PRO A 83 9.56 -20.47 2.45
C PRO A 83 9.85 -21.21 3.76
N GLY A 84 9.99 -22.54 3.68
CA GLY A 84 10.21 -23.40 4.85
C GLY A 84 8.95 -24.03 5.46
N PHE A 85 7.77 -23.78 4.91
CA PHE A 85 6.54 -24.48 5.29
C PHE A 85 6.33 -25.73 4.41
N ASN A 86 6.87 -26.87 4.85
CA ASN A 86 6.51 -28.16 4.27
C ASN A 86 5.16 -28.56 4.86
N GLY A 87 4.08 -28.31 4.14
CA GLY A 87 2.71 -28.59 4.58
C GLY A 87 2.60 -29.95 5.26
N GLY A 88 2.23 -29.94 6.54
CA GLY A 88 1.80 -31.14 7.23
C GLY A 88 0.56 -31.67 6.53
N SER A 89 0.71 -32.74 5.76
CA SER A 89 -0.42 -33.53 5.29
C SER A 89 -1.08 -34.17 6.51
N ASP A 90 -2.10 -33.53 7.06
CA ASP A 90 -3.08 -34.22 7.90
C ASP A 90 -4.44 -34.13 7.20
N GLN A 91 -4.56 -34.89 6.11
CA GLN A 91 -5.86 -35.42 5.74
C GLN A 91 -6.06 -36.69 6.56
N THR A 92 -6.66 -36.56 7.73
CA THR A 92 -7.39 -37.67 8.34
C THR A 92 -8.82 -37.22 8.61
N LEU A 93 -9.65 -37.27 7.56
CA LEU A 93 -11.09 -37.44 7.69
C LEU A 93 -11.32 -38.95 7.82
N GLU A 94 -11.47 -39.45 9.05
CA GLU A 94 -12.12 -40.74 9.28
C GLU A 94 -13.61 -40.51 9.53
N ASN A 95 -14.43 -41.25 8.78
CA ASN A 95 -15.86 -41.45 9.01
C ASN A 95 -16.10 -42.33 10.24
#